data_AF-A0A0F8WJE9-F1
#
_entry.id   AF-A0A0F8WJE9-F1
#
_cell.length_a   1.000
_cell.length_b   1.000
_cell.length_c   1.000
_cell.angle_alpha   90.00
_cell.angle_beta   90.00
_cell.angle_gamma   90.00
#
_symmetry.space_group_name_H-M   'P 1'
#
loop_
_entity.id
_entity.type
_entity.pdbx_description
1 polymer ?
#
loop_
_entity_poly.entity_id
_entity_poly.type
_entity_poly.pdbx_seq_one_letter_code
_entity_poly.pdbx_strand_id
1 'polypeptide(L)'
;HSQITGPFSLINDGVYVWQFVLPFRSVVRNITWELLTGVDGSLSSMGLYSANRNRLLHTGAVGTAIADQGIQQTSITAVTLEPGVYFFAHTSTSLNVDARAWNLAVGVWGPVMNSGSSRRIAIAANLSSGGVLPATLGNLTSQTNMNPPICLFEP
;
A
#
# COMPACT_ATOMS: atom_id res chain seq x y z
N HIS A 1 15.76 -17.92 -1.05
CA HIS A 1 15.07 -16.66 -0.74
C HIS A 1 13.62 -17.03 -0.44
N SER A 2 13.28 -17.27 0.83
CA SER A 2 11.93 -17.73 1.19
C SER A 2 10.92 -16.61 0.93
N GLN A 3 9.95 -16.89 0.06
CA GLN A 3 8.79 -16.03 -0.12
C GLN A 3 7.94 -16.16 1.15
N ILE A 4 7.80 -15.07 1.92
CA ILE A 4 6.91 -15.07 3.07
C ILE A 4 5.52 -14.70 2.57
N THR A 5 4.61 -15.66 2.67
CA THR A 5 3.16 -15.53 2.48
C THR A 5 2.59 -14.98 3.78
N GLY A 6 2.13 -13.74 3.76
CA GLY A 6 1.45 -13.12 4.89
C GLY A 6 0.31 -12.29 4.34
N PRO A 7 -0.87 -12.28 4.95
CA PRO A 7 -2.04 -11.66 4.34
C PRO A 7 -1.77 -10.18 4.03
N PHE A 8 -1.89 -9.83 2.76
CA PHE A 8 -1.78 -8.47 2.22
C PHE A 8 -2.77 -7.49 2.87
N SER A 9 -3.85 -8.01 3.43
CA SER A 9 -4.86 -7.27 4.15
C SER A 9 -5.34 -8.08 5.35
N LEU A 10 -5.49 -7.45 6.53
CA LEU A 10 -6.02 -8.11 7.73
C LEU A 10 -7.51 -7.83 7.95
N ILE A 11 -8.06 -6.86 7.21
CA ILE A 11 -9.46 -6.44 7.26
C ILE A 11 -9.88 -6.15 5.83
N ASN A 12 -10.99 -6.72 5.36
CA ASN A 12 -11.51 -6.38 4.02
C ASN A 12 -11.69 -4.87 3.91
N ASP A 13 -11.23 -4.31 2.80
CA ASP A 13 -11.24 -2.87 2.51
C ASP A 13 -10.38 -2.02 3.46
N GLY A 14 -9.61 -2.65 4.34
CA GLY A 14 -8.63 -2.00 5.20
C GLY A 14 -7.58 -1.28 4.35
N VAL A 15 -7.27 -0.04 4.72
CA VAL A 15 -6.24 0.76 4.06
C VAL A 15 -5.04 0.84 4.97
N TYR A 16 -3.97 0.23 4.51
CA TYR A 16 -2.74 0.05 5.26
C TYR A 16 -1.68 0.99 4.74
N VAL A 17 -0.94 1.63 5.65
CA VAL A 17 0.01 2.67 5.28
C VAL A 17 1.39 2.48 5.91
N TRP A 18 2.40 2.92 5.15
CA TRP A 18 3.79 2.96 5.52
C TRP A 18 4.42 4.32 5.22
N GLN A 19 4.97 4.99 6.22
CA GLN A 19 5.65 6.26 6.03
C GLN A 19 7.06 6.07 5.51
N PHE A 20 7.45 6.88 4.54
CA PHE A 20 8.83 6.98 4.08
C PHE A 20 9.21 8.44 3.77
N VAL A 21 10.51 8.67 3.60
CA VAL A 21 11.06 9.95 3.17
C VAL A 21 11.57 9.79 1.76
N LEU A 22 11.11 10.64 0.85
CA LEU A 22 11.64 10.77 -0.50
C LEU A 22 12.73 11.86 -0.50
N PRO A 23 14.00 11.54 -0.75
CA PRO A 23 15.10 12.50 -0.62
C PRO A 23 15.33 13.38 -1.86
N PHE A 24 14.77 13.02 -3.02
CA PHE A 24 14.93 13.73 -4.28
C PHE A 24 13.60 13.84 -5.03
N ARG A 25 13.48 14.83 -5.90
CA ARG A 25 12.30 15.01 -6.75
C ARG A 25 12.15 13.83 -7.70
N SER A 26 10.94 13.30 -7.83
CA SER A 26 10.62 12.20 -8.74
C SER A 26 9.35 12.49 -9.54
N VAL A 27 9.25 11.94 -10.74
CA VAL A 27 8.02 11.95 -11.53
C VAL A 27 7.52 10.51 -11.64
N VAL A 28 6.24 10.31 -11.37
CA VAL A 28 5.61 8.98 -11.42
C VAL A 28 4.50 9.01 -12.46
N ARG A 29 4.54 8.07 -13.40
CA ARG A 29 3.50 7.79 -14.41
C ARG A 29 3.07 6.33 -14.41
N ASN A 30 3.86 5.44 -13.83
CA ASN A 30 3.56 4.02 -13.78
C ASN A 30 3.74 3.50 -12.35
N ILE A 31 2.85 2.58 -11.98
CA ILE A 31 2.88 1.88 -10.70
C ILE A 31 2.91 0.40 -11.01
N THR A 32 3.96 -0.28 -10.55
CA THR A 32 4.20 -1.70 -10.83
C THR A 32 4.29 -2.48 -9.51
N TRP A 33 3.63 -3.62 -9.42
CA TRP A 33 3.66 -4.51 -8.26
C TRP A 33 3.43 -5.96 -8.70
N GLU A 34 3.64 -6.93 -7.81
CA GLU A 34 3.47 -8.35 -8.15
C GLU A 34 2.38 -8.98 -7.28
N LEU A 35 1.35 -9.54 -7.93
CA LEU A 35 0.29 -10.34 -7.33
C LEU A 35 0.76 -11.80 -7.22
N LEU A 36 0.84 -12.32 -6.00
CA LEU A 36 1.25 -13.71 -5.74
C LEU A 36 0.05 -14.63 -5.59
N THR A 37 -0.98 -14.18 -4.88
CA THR A 37 -2.21 -14.95 -4.65
C THR A 37 -3.40 -14.13 -5.12
N GLY A 38 -4.06 -14.59 -6.19
CA GLY A 38 -5.29 -14.00 -6.70
C GLY A 38 -6.54 -14.60 -6.06
N VAL A 39 -7.63 -13.84 -6.04
CA VAL A 39 -8.97 -14.24 -5.63
C VAL A 39 -9.97 -13.65 -6.63
N ASP A 40 -10.75 -14.49 -7.29
CA ASP A 40 -11.73 -14.03 -8.29
C ASP A 40 -12.77 -13.08 -7.69
N GLY A 41 -13.12 -12.04 -8.44
CA GLY A 41 -14.07 -11.01 -8.00
C GLY A 41 -13.53 -10.06 -6.93
N SER A 42 -12.27 -10.18 -6.53
CA SER A 42 -11.62 -9.23 -5.61
C SER A 42 -10.86 -8.13 -6.34
N LEU A 43 -10.65 -7.02 -5.65
CA LEU A 43 -10.01 -5.81 -6.15
C LEU A 43 -8.95 -5.35 -5.15
N SER A 44 -7.85 -4.80 -5.65
CA SER A 44 -6.79 -4.20 -4.84
C SER A 44 -6.30 -2.89 -5.42
N SER A 45 -5.68 -2.06 -4.58
CA SER A 45 -5.07 -0.80 -5.02
C SER A 45 -3.81 -0.46 -4.26
N MET A 46 -2.86 0.16 -4.95
CA MET A 46 -1.63 0.73 -4.41
C MET A 46 -1.62 2.23 -4.66
N GLY A 47 -0.97 3.01 -3.79
CA GLY A 47 -0.87 4.45 -4.00
C GLY A 47 0.01 5.18 -3.00
N LEU A 48 0.12 6.49 -3.19
CA LEU A 48 0.86 7.39 -2.32
C LEU A 48 -0.06 8.49 -1.78
N TYR A 49 0.19 8.86 -0.53
CA TYR A 49 -0.42 9.99 0.15
C TYR A 49 0.66 10.97 0.62
N SER A 50 0.30 12.24 0.65
CA SER A 50 1.13 13.30 1.24
C SER A 50 1.27 13.14 2.76
N ALA A 51 2.20 13.87 3.37
CA ALA A 51 2.31 13.99 4.83
C ALA A 51 0.99 14.42 5.51
N ASN A 52 0.19 15.23 4.81
CA ASN A 52 -1.14 15.69 5.25
C ASN A 52 -2.26 14.66 5.00
N ARG A 53 -1.90 13.43 4.60
CA ARG A 53 -2.81 12.29 4.42
C ARG A 53 -3.83 12.47 3.29
N ASN A 54 -3.54 13.33 2.31
CA ASN A 54 -4.29 13.45 1.06
C ASN A 54 -3.67 12.56 -0.02
N ARG A 55 -4.51 11.83 -0.76
CA ARG A 55 -4.08 10.92 -1.83
C ARG A 55 -3.46 11.73 -2.96
N LEU A 56 -2.28 11.31 -3.42
CA LEU A 56 -1.54 11.94 -4.50
C LEU A 56 -1.67 11.15 -5.80
N LEU A 57 -1.55 9.83 -5.70
CA LEU A 57 -1.66 8.91 -6.83
C LEU A 57 -2.09 7.53 -6.36
N HIS A 58 -2.67 6.75 -7.27
CA HIS A 58 -3.08 5.37 -7.01
C HIS A 58 -3.29 4.60 -8.32
N THR A 59 -3.27 3.27 -8.25
CA THR A 59 -3.60 2.37 -9.37
C THR A 59 -5.10 2.38 -9.72
N GLY A 60 -5.95 2.76 -8.76
CA GLY A 60 -7.39 2.50 -8.86
C GLY A 60 -7.69 1.06 -8.47
N ALA A 61 -8.90 0.60 -8.76
CA ALA A 61 -9.28 -0.79 -8.50
C ALA A 61 -8.67 -1.68 -9.58
N VAL A 62 -7.65 -2.44 -9.19
CA VAL A 62 -7.01 -3.47 -10.03
C VAL A 62 -7.67 -4.81 -9.69
N GLY A 63 -8.11 -5.53 -10.73
CA GLY A 63 -8.60 -6.89 -10.58
C GLY A 63 -7.51 -7.81 -10.04
N THR A 64 -7.86 -8.67 -9.10
CA THR A 64 -6.92 -9.63 -8.52
C THR A 64 -7.38 -11.06 -8.76
N ALA A 65 -7.92 -11.38 -9.95
CA ALA A 65 -8.37 -12.74 -10.27
C ALA A 65 -7.18 -13.72 -10.26
N ILE A 66 -7.45 -15.01 -10.09
CA ILE A 66 -6.40 -16.05 -10.08
C ILE A 66 -5.63 -16.04 -11.40
N ALA A 67 -6.34 -15.82 -12.52
CA ALA A 67 -5.75 -15.72 -13.85
C ALA A 67 -4.82 -14.51 -14.04
N ASP A 68 -4.92 -13.50 -13.16
CA ASP A 68 -4.17 -12.25 -13.25
C ASP A 68 -2.89 -12.28 -12.37
N GLN A 69 -2.51 -13.43 -11.78
CA GLN A 69 -1.27 -13.52 -10.99
C GLN A 69 -0.02 -13.09 -11.78
N GLY A 70 0.94 -12.51 -11.08
CA GLY A 70 2.18 -11.97 -11.64
C GLY A 70 2.24 -10.45 -11.61
N ILE A 71 3.04 -9.88 -12.51
CA ILE A 71 3.31 -8.43 -12.54
C ILE A 71 2.07 -7.66 -12.99
N GLN A 72 1.60 -6.79 -12.10
CA GLN A 72 0.56 -5.81 -12.34
C GLN A 72 1.19 -4.45 -12.60
N GLN A 73 0.78 -3.81 -13.70
CA GLN A 73 1.24 -2.47 -14.05
C GLN A 73 0.05 -1.57 -14.34
N THR A 74 0.07 -0.36 -13.79
CA THR A 74 -0.96 0.64 -14.03
C THR A 74 -0.34 1.98 -14.41
N SER A 75 -0.74 2.51 -15.56
CA SER A 75 -0.40 3.87 -15.96
C SER A 75 -1.35 4.89 -15.33
N ILE A 76 -0.80 6.02 -14.91
CA ILE A 76 -1.52 7.12 -14.26
C ILE A 76 -1.16 8.45 -14.91
N THR A 77 -1.97 9.48 -14.63
CA THR A 77 -1.58 10.85 -14.92
C THR A 77 -0.29 11.18 -14.16
N ALA A 78 0.66 11.81 -14.85
CA ALA A 78 1.97 12.12 -14.28
C ALA A 78 1.84 12.97 -13.02
N VAL A 79 2.44 12.49 -11.92
CA VAL A 79 2.53 13.23 -10.66
C VAL A 79 3.99 13.51 -10.34
N THR A 80 4.31 14.77 -10.09
CA THR A 80 5.63 15.16 -9.58
C THR A 80 5.59 15.13 -8.06
N LEU A 81 6.52 14.39 -7.47
CA LEU A 81 6.74 14.32 -6.04
C LEU A 81 7.99 15.12 -5.69
N GLU A 82 7.85 16.11 -4.82
CA GLU A 82 8.97 16.87 -4.27
C GLU A 82 9.63 16.10 -3.10
N PRO A 83 10.88 16.39 -2.74
CA PRO A 83 11.49 15.80 -1.55
C PRO A 83 10.63 16.04 -0.30
N GLY A 84 10.40 15.00 0.50
CA GLY A 84 9.54 15.11 1.67
C GLY A 84 9.05 13.79 2.24
N VAL A 85 8.10 13.88 3.17
CA VAL A 85 7.49 12.73 3.84
C VAL A 85 6.22 12.32 3.12
N TYR A 86 6.08 11.02 2.86
CA TYR A 86 4.93 10.43 2.19
C TYR A 86 4.48 9.16 2.91
N PHE A 87 3.27 8.73 2.60
CA PHE A 87 2.76 7.42 2.99
C PHE A 87 2.51 6.59 1.74
N PHE A 88 3.15 5.44 1.67
CA PHE A 88 2.73 4.36 0.79
C PHE A 88 1.49 3.71 1.36
N ALA A 89 0.49 3.44 0.52
CA ALA A 89 -0.77 2.86 0.92
C ALA A 89 -1.16 1.69 0.02
N HIS A 90 -1.80 0.68 0.62
CA HIS A 90 -2.42 -0.42 -0.12
C HIS A 90 -3.74 -0.85 0.52
N THR A 91 -4.57 -1.52 -0.27
CA THR A 91 -5.86 -2.08 0.17
C THR A 91 -6.28 -3.23 -0.72
N SER A 92 -7.10 -4.13 -0.17
CA SER A 92 -7.75 -5.22 -0.89
C SER A 92 -9.16 -5.43 -0.34
N THR A 93 -10.10 -5.79 -1.22
CA THR A 93 -11.46 -6.20 -0.84
C THR A 93 -11.51 -7.63 -0.26
N SER A 94 -10.38 -8.35 -0.26
CA SER A 94 -10.26 -9.73 0.22
C SER A 94 -9.01 -9.92 1.09
N LEU A 95 -9.14 -10.68 2.17
CA LEU A 95 -8.04 -11.09 3.05
C LEU A 95 -7.08 -12.12 2.45
N ASN A 96 -7.52 -12.80 1.38
CA ASN A 96 -6.79 -13.92 0.79
C ASN A 96 -5.94 -13.52 -0.42
N VAL A 97 -6.04 -12.26 -0.85
CA VAL A 97 -5.11 -11.69 -1.83
C VAL A 97 -3.73 -11.59 -1.18
N ASP A 98 -2.68 -11.89 -1.94
CA ASP A 98 -1.30 -11.70 -1.49
C ASP A 98 -0.43 -11.07 -2.59
N ALA A 99 0.51 -10.23 -2.19
CA ALA A 99 1.43 -9.54 -3.10
C ALA A 99 2.88 -9.72 -2.62
N ARG A 100 3.84 -9.56 -3.53
CA ARG A 100 5.26 -9.53 -3.16
C ARG A 100 5.46 -8.41 -2.14
N ALA A 101 5.95 -8.75 -0.94
CA ALA A 101 6.08 -7.81 0.16
C ALA A 101 7.46 -7.83 0.81
N TRP A 102 7.79 -6.75 1.52
CA TRP A 102 8.96 -6.68 2.37
C TRP A 102 8.78 -7.59 3.58
N ASN A 103 9.76 -8.45 3.86
CA ASN A 103 9.77 -9.19 5.12
C ASN A 103 10.33 -8.30 6.22
N LEU A 104 9.44 -7.55 6.86
CA LEU A 104 9.77 -6.89 8.10
C LEU A 104 9.57 -7.91 9.22
N ALA A 105 10.50 -7.98 10.17
CA ALA A 105 10.28 -8.74 11.39
C ALA A 105 9.04 -8.18 12.12
N VAL A 106 7.88 -8.74 11.79
CA VAL A 106 6.57 -8.40 12.31
C VAL A 106 6.63 -8.45 13.84
N GLY A 107 6.13 -7.41 14.50
CA GLY A 107 6.20 -7.26 15.96
C GLY A 107 7.51 -6.67 16.51
N VAL A 108 8.57 -6.54 15.72
CA VAL A 108 9.82 -5.87 16.14
C VAL A 108 9.87 -4.44 15.62
N TRP A 109 9.74 -4.26 14.30
CA TRP A 109 9.83 -2.94 13.68
C TRP A 109 8.59 -2.08 13.91
N GLY A 110 7.42 -2.70 14.02
CA GLY A 110 6.14 -2.05 14.32
C GLY A 110 6.20 -1.13 15.53
N PRO A 111 6.52 -1.66 16.73
CA PRO A 111 6.66 -0.87 17.95
C PRO A 111 7.70 0.25 17.84
N VAL A 112 8.85 -0.01 17.20
CA VAL A 112 9.91 1.00 17.03
C VAL A 112 9.45 2.15 16.14
N MET A 113 8.84 1.85 15.00
CA MET A 113 8.39 2.86 14.04
C MET A 113 7.14 3.61 14.48
N ASN A 114 6.33 2.99 15.35
CA ASN A 114 5.16 3.62 15.96
C ASN A 114 5.43 4.19 17.36
N SER A 115 6.70 4.27 17.78
CA SER A 115 7.05 4.85 19.07
C SER A 115 6.68 6.34 19.14
N GLY A 116 6.22 6.77 20.32
CA GLY A 116 5.71 8.13 20.55
C GLY A 116 4.36 8.39 19.87
N SER A 117 4.21 9.59 19.29
CA SER A 117 2.99 10.04 18.59
C SER A 117 3.02 9.76 17.08
N SER A 118 4.16 9.29 16.54
CA SER A 118 4.28 8.97 15.12
C SER A 118 3.62 7.62 14.83
N ARG A 119 2.80 7.57 13.77
CA ARG A 119 2.15 6.34 13.29
C ARG A 119 2.67 6.07 11.89
N ARG A 120 3.88 5.50 11.82
CA ARG A 120 4.61 5.26 10.56
C ARG A 120 4.17 3.97 9.88
N ILE A 121 3.68 3.00 10.65
CA ILE A 121 2.97 1.83 10.13
C ILE A 121 1.59 1.85 10.75
N ALA A 122 0.56 1.95 9.93
CA ALA A 122 -0.78 2.15 10.46
C ALA A 122 -1.86 1.56 9.56
N ILE A 123 -3.04 1.42 10.15
CA ILE A 123 -4.30 1.33 9.42
C ILE A 123 -4.98 2.70 9.45
N ALA A 124 -5.49 3.10 8.30
CA ALA A 124 -6.26 4.33 8.13
C ALA A 124 -7.70 4.16 8.62
N ALA A 125 -8.29 5.23 9.13
CA ALA A 125 -9.69 5.23 9.56
C ALA A 125 -10.66 5.16 8.39
N ASN A 126 -10.28 5.76 7.25
CA ASN A 126 -11.07 5.68 6.03
C ASN A 126 -10.75 4.38 5.30
N LEU A 127 -11.78 3.58 5.07
CA LEU A 127 -11.69 2.33 4.31
C LEU A 127 -11.65 2.61 2.81
N SER A 128 -11.21 1.61 2.05
CA SER A 128 -11.37 1.61 0.60
C SER A 128 -12.84 1.47 0.23
N SER A 129 -13.21 1.89 -0.97
CA SER A 129 -14.54 1.67 -1.53
C SER A 129 -14.39 0.99 -2.89
N GLY A 130 -14.89 -0.24 -3.01
CA GLY A 130 -14.74 -1.05 -4.23
C GLY A 130 -13.28 -1.28 -4.61
N GLY A 131 -12.40 -1.49 -3.61
CA GLY A 131 -10.96 -1.67 -3.83
C GLY A 131 -10.21 -0.40 -4.20
N VAL A 132 -10.86 0.77 -4.23
CA VAL A 132 -10.20 2.05 -4.49
C VAL A 132 -9.78 2.72 -3.18
N LEU A 133 -8.51 3.12 -3.09
CA LEU A 133 -7.96 3.90 -1.98
C LEU A 133 -8.77 5.19 -1.72
N PRO A 134 -9.07 5.59 -0.47
CA PRO A 134 -9.88 6.77 -0.18
C PRO A 134 -9.18 8.10 -0.52
N ALA A 135 -9.91 9.20 -0.67
CA ALA A 135 -9.30 10.50 -0.96
C ALA A 135 -8.37 11.00 0.18
N THR A 136 -8.70 10.66 1.43
CA THR A 136 -7.89 10.95 2.62
C THR A 136 -7.80 9.72 3.51
N LEU A 137 -6.74 9.60 4.32
CA LEU A 137 -6.58 8.47 5.25
C LEU A 137 -7.38 8.65 6.56
N GLY A 138 -7.78 9.87 6.91
CA GLY A 138 -8.33 10.17 8.22
C GLY A 138 -7.31 9.96 9.34
N ASN A 139 -7.77 9.47 10.49
CA ASN A 139 -6.90 9.10 11.62
C ASN A 139 -6.13 7.81 11.34
N LEU A 140 -4.93 7.69 11.93
CA LEU A 140 -4.07 6.52 11.78
C LEU A 140 -3.98 5.78 13.12
N THR A 141 -4.31 4.49 13.10
CA THR A 141 -4.15 3.59 14.25
C THR A 141 -2.92 2.72 14.02
N SER A 142 -2.05 2.61 15.02
CA SER A 142 -0.80 1.84 14.89
C SER A 142 -1.06 0.40 14.49
N GLN A 143 -0.29 -0.07 13.51
CA GLN A 143 -0.24 -1.48 13.11
C GLN A 143 1.17 -2.02 13.33
N THR A 144 1.30 -3.20 13.94
CA THR A 144 2.60 -3.84 14.20
C THR A 144 2.82 -5.10 13.39
N ASN A 145 1.76 -5.66 12.80
CA ASN A 145 1.77 -6.96 12.17
C ASN A 145 1.42 -6.89 10.69
N MET A 146 2.23 -6.18 9.93
CA MET A 146 1.97 -5.95 8.51
C MET A 146 3.27 -5.81 7.73
N ASN A 147 3.30 -6.47 6.58
CA ASN A 147 4.37 -6.36 5.60
C ASN A 147 3.87 -5.51 4.43
N PRO A 148 4.45 -4.32 4.17
CA PRO A 148 4.04 -3.51 3.04
C PRO A 148 4.43 -4.22 1.74
N PRO A 149 3.52 -4.28 0.75
CA PRO A 149 3.86 -4.77 -0.57
C PRO A 149 4.98 -3.94 -1.20
N ILE A 150 5.80 -4.62 -2.01
CA ILE A 150 6.80 -3.99 -2.85
C ILE A 150 6.08 -3.40 -4.05
N CYS A 151 6.27 -2.11 -4.25
CA CYS A 151 5.69 -1.38 -5.36
C CYS A 151 6.74 -0.43 -5.94
N LEU A 152 6.89 -0.47 -7.26
CA LEU A 152 7.81 0.36 -8.01
C LEU A 152 7.03 1.51 -8.64
N PHE A 153 7.53 2.73 -8.41
CA PHE A 153 6.96 3.98 -8.93
C PHE A 153 7.91 4.55 -9.99
N GLU A 154 7.46 4.57 -11.23
CA GLU A 154 8.31 4.82 -12.41
C GLU A 154 7.77 5.99 -13.25
N PRO A 155 8.63 6.72 -13.98
CA PRO A 155 8.24 7.85 -14.83
C PRO A 155 7.49 7.49 -16.12
#